data_AF-A0A2J6T4Q2-F1
#
_entry.id   AF-A0A2J6T4Q2-F1
#
_cell.length_a   1.000
_cell.length_b   1.000
_cell.length_c   1.000
_cell.angle_alpha   90.00
_cell.angle_beta   90.00
_cell.angle_gamma   90.00
#
_symmetry.space_group_name_H-M   'P 1'
#
loop_
_entity.id
_entity.type
_entity.pdbx_description
1 polymer ?
#
loop_
_entity_poly.entity_id
_entity_poly.type
_entity_poly.pdbx_seq_one_letter_code
_entity_poly.pdbx_strand_id
1 'polypeptide(L)'
;MSSPQHENYEAEPCFILASLGDTEDLERYEVGGFHPVHLGDVYDGRYRVVHKLSAGGFSTVWLTRDNREHSWVALKIIAAGTSKCILAKRELSRYTASQYTSDTVSLFLVKHRNFTLDGLNGRHLYLVIPILGPPMSRLSDGLLSRIRPWLSRRTSY
;
A
#
# COMPACT_ATOMS: atom_id res chain seq x y z
N MET A 1 -40.93 -24.04 12.16
CA MET A 1 -39.66 -23.92 12.91
C MET A 1 -38.77 -25.04 12.36
N SER A 2 -37.68 -24.79 11.64
CA SER A 2 -36.58 -23.88 11.98
C SER A 2 -35.81 -23.46 10.71
N SER A 3 -35.42 -22.18 10.65
CA SER A 3 -34.63 -21.59 9.56
C SER A 3 -33.17 -22.09 9.59
N PRO A 4 -32.46 -22.17 8.45
CA PRO A 4 -31.03 -22.46 8.44
C PRO A 4 -30.25 -21.24 8.96
N GLN A 5 -29.29 -21.50 9.84
CA GLN A 5 -28.38 -20.49 10.37
C GLN A 5 -27.44 -20.02 9.25
N HIS A 6 -27.40 -18.70 9.03
CA HIS A 6 -26.37 -18.05 8.23
C HIS A 6 -25.03 -18.16 8.96
N GLU A 7 -24.16 -19.07 8.53
CA GLU A 7 -22.73 -19.01 8.86
C GLU A 7 -22.12 -17.82 8.13
N ASN A 8 -21.76 -16.79 8.89
CA ASN A 8 -20.97 -15.66 8.42
C ASN A 8 -19.53 -16.16 8.18
N TYR A 9 -19.25 -16.60 6.96
CA TYR A 9 -17.88 -16.72 6.48
C TYR A 9 -17.36 -15.29 6.25
N GLU A 10 -16.74 -14.69 7.27
CA GLU A 10 -15.85 -13.56 7.06
C GLU A 10 -14.80 -14.02 6.05
N ALA A 11 -14.84 -13.45 4.85
CA ALA A 11 -13.89 -13.77 3.80
C ALA A 11 -12.50 -13.34 4.29
N GLU A 12 -11.69 -14.31 4.70
CA GLU A 12 -10.26 -14.12 4.94
C GLU A 12 -9.68 -13.39 3.72
N PRO A 13 -9.10 -12.20 3.90
CA PRO A 13 -8.60 -11.43 2.77
C PRO A 13 -7.52 -12.24 2.07
N CYS A 14 -7.80 -12.64 0.83
CA CYS A 14 -6.90 -13.40 -0.01
C CYS A 14 -5.75 -12.49 -0.46
N PHE A 15 -4.66 -12.51 0.31
CA PHE A 15 -3.43 -11.81 -0.04
C PHE A 15 -2.55 -12.72 -0.88
N ILE A 16 -2.47 -12.44 -2.18
CA ILE A 16 -1.52 -13.11 -3.06
C ILE A 16 -0.13 -12.54 -2.76
N LEU A 17 0.74 -13.39 -2.20
CA LEU A 17 2.12 -13.11 -1.82
C LEU A 17 2.90 -12.42 -2.95
N ALA A 18 3.85 -11.57 -2.61
CA ALA A 18 4.77 -11.03 -3.61
C ALA A 18 5.55 -12.17 -4.31
N SER A 19 5.70 -12.13 -5.64
CA SER A 19 6.48 -13.13 -6.37
C SER A 19 7.92 -13.11 -5.87
N LEU A 20 8.60 -14.26 -5.84
CA LEU A 20 9.94 -14.46 -5.27
C LEU A 20 11.04 -13.56 -5.89
N GLY A 21 10.77 -12.90 -7.03
CA GLY A 21 11.64 -11.92 -7.69
C GLY A 21 11.31 -10.43 -7.43
N ASP A 22 10.28 -10.11 -6.65
CA ASP A 22 9.83 -8.73 -6.36
C ASP A 22 10.47 -8.14 -5.07
N THR A 23 11.61 -8.68 -4.62
CA THR A 23 12.31 -8.15 -3.44
C THR A 23 13.11 -6.91 -3.84
N GLU A 24 13.12 -5.87 -3.00
CA GLU A 24 13.95 -4.69 -3.26
C GLU A 24 15.44 -5.00 -3.21
N ASP A 25 16.18 -4.10 -3.85
CA ASP A 25 17.63 -4.04 -3.78
C ASP A 25 18.12 -3.68 -2.38
N LEU A 26 18.96 -4.55 -1.83
CA LEU A 26 19.56 -4.43 -0.49
C LEU A 26 20.51 -3.24 -0.38
N GLU A 27 21.16 -2.83 -1.47
CA GLU A 27 22.08 -1.70 -1.48
C GLU A 27 21.38 -0.38 -1.14
N ARG A 28 20.05 -0.36 -1.27
CA ARG A 28 19.22 0.80 -0.98
C ARG A 28 18.94 1.02 0.50
N TYR A 29 19.42 0.15 1.38
CA TYR A 29 19.37 0.32 2.84
C TYR A 29 20.55 1.16 3.35
N GLU A 30 20.75 2.33 2.76
CA GLU A 30 21.81 3.28 3.08
C GLU A 30 21.24 4.62 3.58
N VAL A 31 22.12 5.56 3.97
CA VAL A 31 21.71 6.92 4.36
C VAL A 31 20.96 7.59 3.21
N GLY A 32 19.75 8.09 3.48
CA GLY A 32 18.84 8.62 2.46
C GLY A 32 17.97 7.56 1.77
N GLY A 33 18.27 6.28 1.98
CA GLY A 33 17.59 5.13 1.39
C GLY A 33 16.39 4.63 2.19
N PHE A 34 16.14 3.32 2.14
CA PHE A 34 15.03 2.65 2.80
C PHE A 34 15.20 2.55 4.31
N HIS A 35 14.08 2.49 5.02
CA HIS A 35 14.06 2.17 6.45
C HIS A 35 14.05 0.65 6.64
N PRO A 36 14.96 0.06 7.44
CA PRO A 36 14.86 -1.34 7.87
C PRO A 36 13.58 -1.58 8.69
N VAL A 37 12.84 -2.65 8.39
CA VAL A 37 11.56 -2.98 9.04
C VAL A 37 11.55 -4.46 9.37
N HIS A 38 11.15 -4.80 10.59
CA HIS A 38 10.99 -6.18 11.05
C HIS A 38 9.52 -6.50 11.28
N LEU A 39 9.19 -7.79 11.14
CA LEU A 39 7.87 -8.28 11.52
C LEU A 39 7.68 -8.09 13.03
N GLY A 40 6.51 -7.59 13.42
CA GLY A 40 6.20 -7.26 14.81
C GLY A 40 6.53 -5.83 15.22
N ASP A 41 7.32 -5.07 14.45
CA ASP A 41 7.59 -3.65 14.73
C ASP A 41 6.29 -2.86 14.87
N VAL A 42 6.25 -1.90 15.80
CA VAL A 42 5.07 -1.05 16.04
C VAL A 42 5.43 0.41 15.79
N TYR A 43 4.85 0.99 14.75
CA TYR A 43 5.02 2.41 14.42
C TYR A 43 3.87 3.26 14.96
N ASP A 44 4.20 4.48 15.40
CA ASP A 44 3.25 5.44 16.00
C ASP A 44 2.48 4.85 17.22
N GLY A 45 3.06 3.85 17.88
CA GLY A 45 2.40 3.11 18.96
C GLY A 45 1.09 2.41 18.56
N ARG A 46 0.87 2.22 17.25
CA ARG A 46 -0.45 1.85 16.70
C ARG A 46 -0.39 0.80 15.60
N TYR A 47 0.57 0.92 14.69
CA TYR A 47 0.62 0.13 13.46
C TYR A 47 1.64 -1.00 13.60
N ARG A 48 1.16 -2.21 13.90
CA ARG A 48 2.01 -3.39 14.06
C ARG A 48 2.26 -4.05 12.71
N VAL A 49 3.52 -4.24 12.32
CA VAL A 49 3.93 -4.90 11.08
C VAL A 49 3.62 -6.40 11.14
N VAL A 50 2.95 -6.90 10.09
CA VAL A 50 2.54 -8.30 9.98
C VAL A 50 3.15 -8.97 8.76
N HIS A 51 3.19 -8.27 7.61
CA HIS A 51 3.73 -8.85 6.39
C HIS A 51 4.23 -7.76 5.44
N LYS A 52 5.10 -8.12 4.50
CA LYS A 52 5.55 -7.20 3.44
C LYS A 52 4.64 -7.33 2.23
N LEU A 53 4.09 -6.22 1.75
CA LEU A 53 3.19 -6.23 0.59
C LEU A 53 3.93 -5.98 -0.71
N SER A 54 4.84 -5.01 -0.73
CA SER A 54 5.62 -4.68 -1.92
C SER A 54 6.81 -3.79 -1.59
N ALA A 55 7.72 -3.68 -2.56
CA ALA A 55 8.69 -2.62 -2.62
C ALA A 55 8.73 -2.03 -4.01
N GLY A 56 9.12 -0.76 -4.11
CA GLY A 56 9.23 -0.06 -5.38
C GLY A 56 10.35 0.96 -5.36
N GLY A 57 10.43 1.75 -6.42
CA GLY A 57 11.55 2.66 -6.67
C GLY A 57 11.88 3.65 -5.55
N PHE A 58 10.96 4.01 -4.63
CA PHE A 58 11.25 4.98 -3.56
C PHE A 58 10.56 4.67 -2.23
N SER A 59 10.01 3.46 -2.08
CA SER A 59 9.27 3.09 -0.88
C SER A 59 9.11 1.59 -0.72
N THR A 60 8.94 1.15 0.52
CA THR A 60 8.43 -0.18 0.86
C THR A 60 7.00 -0.07 1.40
N VAL A 61 6.21 -1.13 1.25
CA VAL A 61 4.80 -1.19 1.69
C VAL A 61 4.59 -2.44 2.52
N TRP A 62 4.00 -2.26 3.70
CA TRP A 62 3.83 -3.30 4.70
C TRP A 62 2.37 -3.44 5.09
N LEU A 63 1.90 -4.68 5.22
CA LEU A 63 0.65 -4.99 5.87
C LEU A 63 0.84 -4.79 7.36
N THR A 64 -0.03 -3.96 7.93
CA THR A 64 -0.02 -3.67 9.37
C THR A 64 -1.39 -3.87 9.97
N ARG A 65 -1.42 -4.32 11.23
CA ARG A 65 -2.62 -4.28 12.06
C ARG A 65 -2.69 -2.94 12.76
N ASP A 66 -3.80 -2.22 12.56
CA ASP A 66 -4.14 -1.06 13.35
C ASP A 66 -4.68 -1.53 14.71
N ASN A 67 -3.89 -1.34 15.77
CA ASN A 67 -4.26 -1.80 17.11
C ASN A 67 -5.36 -0.95 17.77
N ARG A 68 -5.67 0.25 17.24
CA ARG A 68 -6.72 1.12 17.79
C ARG A 68 -8.07 0.90 17.12
N GLU A 69 -8.07 0.77 15.80
CA GLU A 69 -9.30 0.55 15.02
C GLU A 69 -9.56 -0.92 14.71
N HIS A 70 -8.68 -1.82 15.16
CA HIS A 70 -8.74 -3.27 14.92
C HIS A 70 -8.89 -3.64 13.44
N SER A 71 -8.31 -2.84 12.54
CA SER A 71 -8.42 -2.97 11.10
C SER A 71 -7.07 -3.26 10.44
N TRP A 72 -7.09 -3.68 9.18
CA TRP A 72 -5.90 -3.89 8.36
C TRP A 72 -5.61 -2.66 7.50
N VAL A 73 -4.36 -2.20 7.52
CA VAL A 73 -3.91 -1.05 6.73
C VAL A 73 -2.55 -1.31 6.08
N ALA A 74 -2.32 -0.71 4.92
CA ALA A 74 -1.01 -0.67 4.29
C ALA A 74 -0.22 0.52 4.84
N LEU A 75 0.95 0.23 5.42
CA LEU A 75 1.92 1.23 5.83
C LEU A 75 2.98 1.36 4.74
N LYS A 76 2.92 2.46 3.99
CA LYS A 76 3.92 2.79 2.97
C LYS A 76 4.98 3.70 3.58
N ILE A 77 6.23 3.24 3.54
CA ILE A 77 7.39 3.93 4.13
C ILE A 77 8.25 4.44 3.00
N ILE A 78 8.39 5.77 2.93
CA ILE A 78 9.16 6.44 1.88
C ILE A 78 10.65 6.47 2.26
N ALA A 79 11.52 6.30 1.27
CA ALA A 79 12.96 6.50 1.44
C ALA A 79 13.26 7.89 2.02
N ALA A 80 14.26 7.99 2.90
CA ALA A 80 14.51 9.21 3.66
C ALA A 80 14.81 10.43 2.76
N GLY A 81 15.66 10.26 1.74
CA GLY A 81 16.03 11.31 0.80
C GLY A 81 14.85 11.82 -0.04
N THR A 82 13.85 10.98 -0.28
CA THR A 82 12.65 11.36 -1.04
C THR A 82 11.55 11.96 -0.14
N SER A 83 11.55 11.63 1.15
CA SER A 83 10.48 11.99 2.10
C SER A 83 10.24 13.50 2.21
N LYS A 84 11.32 14.30 2.29
CA LYS A 84 11.22 15.77 2.37
C LYS A 84 10.52 16.39 1.16
N CYS A 85 10.87 15.94 -0.04
CA CYS A 85 10.29 16.44 -1.29
C CYS A 85 8.80 16.09 -1.40
N ILE A 86 8.42 14.85 -1.04
CA ILE A 86 7.02 14.42 -1.07
C ILE A 86 6.18 15.23 -0.08
N LEU A 87 6.69 15.46 1.14
CA LEU A 87 6.01 16.31 2.12
C LEU A 87 5.78 17.73 1.61
N ALA A 88 6.82 18.37 1.06
CA ALA A 88 6.72 19.73 0.53
C ALA A 88 5.69 19.83 -0.61
N LYS A 89 5.72 18.87 -1.55
CA LYS A 89 4.72 18.79 -2.64
C LYS A 89 3.31 18.64 -2.09
N ARG A 90 3.12 17.79 -1.08
CA ARG A 90 1.81 17.54 -0.46
C ARG A 90 1.27 18.78 0.24
N GLU A 91 2.09 19.50 0.99
CA GLU A 91 1.68 20.74 1.65
C GLU A 91 1.30 21.81 0.62
N LEU A 92 2.05 21.94 -0.47
CA LEU A 92 1.70 22.83 -1.57
C LEU A 92 0.35 22.45 -2.19
N SER A 93 0.12 21.16 -2.48
CA SER A 93 -1.15 20.69 -3.04
C SER A 93 -2.33 20.92 -2.08
N ARG A 94 -2.12 20.77 -0.77
CA ARG A 94 -3.16 21.05 0.23
C ARG A 94 -3.46 22.54 0.29
N TYR A 95 -2.44 23.38 0.23
CA TYR A 95 -2.58 24.84 0.18
C TYR A 95 -3.34 25.28 -1.08
N THR A 96 -2.97 24.80 -2.27
CA THR A 96 -3.68 25.15 -3.50
C THR A 96 -5.12 24.65 -3.49
N ALA A 97 -5.37 23.41 -3.04
CA ALA A 97 -6.74 22.88 -2.93
C ALA A 97 -7.60 23.69 -1.94
N SER A 98 -7.02 24.22 -0.87
CA SER A 98 -7.74 25.10 0.06
C SER A 98 -8.11 26.47 -0.52
N GLN A 99 -7.38 26.92 -1.55
CA GLN A 99 -7.67 28.19 -2.23
C GLN A 99 -8.71 28.06 -3.34
N TYR A 100 -8.90 26.86 -3.89
CA TYR A 100 -9.90 26.60 -4.91
C TYR A 100 -11.06 25.78 -4.32
N THR A 101 -12.11 26.48 -3.86
CA THR A 101 -13.38 25.87 -3.43
C THR A 101 -14.20 25.38 -4.63
N SER A 102 -13.67 24.43 -5.39
CA SER A 102 -14.47 23.63 -6.30
C SER A 102 -14.55 22.22 -5.72
N ASP A 103 -15.78 21.73 -5.54
CA ASP A 103 -16.15 20.40 -5.03
C ASP A 103 -15.51 19.22 -5.79
N THR A 104 -14.75 19.50 -6.86
CA THR A 104 -14.26 18.53 -7.84
C THR A 104 -12.89 17.92 -7.48
N VAL A 105 -12.18 18.40 -6.45
CA VAL A 105 -10.76 18.02 -6.22
C VAL A 105 -10.56 16.88 -5.19
N SER A 106 -11.63 16.21 -4.73
CA SER A 106 -11.51 15.22 -3.63
C SER A 106 -11.39 13.75 -4.06
N LEU A 107 -11.32 13.41 -5.34
CA LEU A 107 -11.29 12.00 -5.78
C LEU A 107 -10.01 11.23 -5.41
N PHE A 108 -8.91 11.91 -5.07
CA PHE A 108 -7.63 11.27 -4.70
C PHE A 108 -7.10 11.66 -3.32
N LEU A 109 -7.83 12.52 -2.59
CA LEU A 109 -7.53 12.83 -1.20
C LEU A 109 -8.14 11.76 -0.31
N VAL A 110 -7.80 10.50 -0.56
CA VAL A 110 -8.03 9.43 0.42
C VAL A 110 -7.41 9.92 1.72
N LYS A 111 -8.23 9.94 2.77
CA LYS A 111 -8.00 10.50 4.11
C LYS A 111 -6.77 9.87 4.75
N HIS A 112 -5.57 10.24 4.30
CA HIS A 112 -4.33 9.56 4.65
C HIS A 112 -3.72 10.16 5.91
N ARG A 113 -3.91 9.45 7.03
CA ARG A 113 -3.04 9.59 8.19
C ARG A 113 -1.60 9.35 7.73
N ASN A 114 -0.73 10.26 8.11
CA ASN A 114 0.68 10.19 7.83
C ASN A 114 1.45 10.76 9.01
N PHE A 115 2.67 10.31 9.19
CA PHE A 115 3.56 10.75 10.24
C PHE A 115 4.99 10.61 9.76
N THR A 116 5.92 11.23 10.49
CA THR A 116 7.36 11.14 10.20
C THR A 116 8.10 10.59 11.39
N LEU A 117 9.01 9.66 11.16
CA LEU A 117 9.91 9.13 12.18
C LEU A 117 11.35 9.23 11.70
N ASP A 118 12.25 9.48 12.64
CA ASP A 118 13.69 9.44 12.42
C ASP A 118 14.19 8.00 12.57
N GLY A 119 14.95 7.53 11.58
CA GLY A 119 15.62 6.24 11.59
C GLY A 119 17.10 6.38 11.24
N LEU A 120 17.83 5.26 11.24
CA LEU A 120 19.27 5.22 10.94
C LEU A 120 19.61 5.83 9.58
N ASN A 121 18.71 5.64 8.61
CA ASN A 121 18.88 6.10 7.24
C ASN A 121 18.30 7.51 7.00
N GLY A 122 17.82 8.19 8.06
CA GLY A 122 17.30 9.55 8.02
C GLY A 122 15.82 9.64 8.41
N ARG A 123 15.18 10.77 8.09
CA ARG A 123 13.77 11.02 8.39
C ARG A 123 12.87 10.44 7.31
N HIS A 124 11.97 9.53 7.68
CA HIS A 124 11.08 8.83 6.76
C HIS A 124 9.63 9.32 6.90
N LEU A 125 8.96 9.48 5.76
CA LEU A 125 7.51 9.69 5.69
C LEU A 125 6.78 8.34 5.69
N TYR A 126 5.84 8.18 6.60
CA TYR A 126 4.95 7.04 6.71
C TYR A 126 3.56 7.43 6.24
N LEU A 127 2.99 6.67 5.30
CA LEU A 127 1.64 6.86 4.79
C LEU A 127 0.79 5.66 5.18
N VAL A 128 -0.33 5.91 5.85
CA VAL A 128 -1.31 4.89 6.22
C VAL A 128 -2.42 4.89 5.20
N ILE A 129 -2.55 3.77 4.48
CA ILE A 129 -3.42 3.63 3.31
C ILE A 129 -4.39 2.47 3.56
N PRO A 130 -5.67 2.57 3.18
CA PRO A 130 -6.54 1.40 3.15
C PRO A 130 -5.92 0.30 2.30
N ILE A 131 -6.10 -0.96 2.70
CA ILE A 131 -5.72 -2.08 1.85
C ILE A 131 -6.62 -2.05 0.61
N LEU A 132 -6.05 -1.63 -0.51
CA LEU A 132 -6.69 -1.75 -1.81
C LEU A 132 -6.34 -3.14 -2.38
N GLY A 133 -7.22 -3.69 -3.21
CA GLY A 133 -7.04 -5.01 -3.82
C GLY A 133 -5.71 -5.14 -4.60
N PRO A 134 -5.42 -6.33 -5.15
CA PRO A 134 -4.17 -6.60 -5.84
C PRO A 134 -3.84 -5.52 -6.89
N PRO A 135 -2.55 -5.21 -7.11
CA PRO A 135 -2.18 -4.26 -8.16
C PRO A 135 -2.75 -4.72 -9.51
N MET A 136 -3.26 -3.78 -10.31
CA MET A 136 -3.92 -4.07 -11.59
C MET A 136 -3.05 -4.88 -12.56
N SER A 137 -1.72 -4.74 -12.51
CA SER A 137 -0.78 -5.54 -13.29
C SER A 137 -0.88 -7.04 -13.01
N ARG A 138 -1.13 -7.43 -11.74
CA ARG A 138 -1.35 -8.84 -11.39
C ARG A 138 -2.73 -9.33 -11.79
N LEU A 139 -3.72 -8.45 -11.85
CA LEU A 139 -5.02 -8.78 -12.41
C LEU A 139 -4.94 -8.99 -13.92
N SER A 140 -4.13 -8.21 -14.65
CA SER A 140 -3.92 -8.43 -16.08
C SER A 140 -3.18 -9.73 -16.36
N ASP A 141 -2.17 -10.10 -15.57
CA ASP A 141 -1.47 -11.39 -15.75
C ASP A 141 -2.43 -12.57 -15.50
N GLY A 142 -3.28 -12.46 -14.47
CA GLY A 142 -4.34 -13.43 -14.21
C GLY A 142 -5.42 -13.46 -15.30
N LEU A 143 -5.85 -12.31 -15.84
CA LEU A 143 -6.82 -12.24 -16.94
C LEU A 143 -6.24 -12.81 -18.24
N LEU A 144 -5.00 -12.45 -18.59
CA LEU A 144 -4.32 -12.93 -19.79
C LEU A 144 -4.01 -14.43 -19.69
N SER A 145 -3.69 -14.96 -18.51
CA SER A 145 -3.58 -16.41 -18.30
C SER A 145 -4.92 -17.15 -18.43
N ARG A 146 -6.05 -16.47 -18.22
CA ARG A 146 -7.42 -17.03 -18.31
C ARG A 146 -8.03 -16.92 -19.71
N ILE A 147 -7.54 -16.01 -20.54
CA ILE A 147 -7.84 -15.99 -21.97
C ILE A 147 -7.06 -17.14 -22.62
N ARG A 148 -7.67 -18.33 -22.61
CA ARG A 148 -7.07 -19.51 -23.21
C ARG A 148 -6.78 -19.25 -24.70
N PRO A 149 -5.61 -19.66 -25.24
CA PRO A 149 -5.19 -19.42 -26.64
C PRO A 149 -6.15 -19.88 -27.74
N TRP A 150 -7.18 -20.67 -27.42
CA TRP A 150 -8.16 -21.14 -28.41
C TRP A 150 -9.29 -20.13 -28.72
N LEU A 151 -9.53 -19.13 -27.86
CA LEU A 151 -10.51 -18.07 -28.13
C LEU A 151 -10.04 -17.09 -29.23
N SER A 152 -8.73 -16.98 -29.47
CA SER A 152 -8.15 -16.14 -30.52
C SER A 152 -8.35 -16.68 -31.95
N ARG A 153 -8.91 -17.90 -32.13
CA ARG A 153 -9.12 -18.50 -33.46
C ARG A 153 -10.52 -18.29 -34.06
N ARG A 154 -11.43 -17.57 -33.38
CA ARG A 154 -12.81 -17.36 -33.87
C ARG A 154 -13.13 -15.93 -34.31
N THR A 155 -12.16 -15.03 -34.31
CA THR A 155 -12.28 -13.69 -34.92
C THR A 155 -11.31 -13.59 -36.10
N SER A 156 -11.48 -14.49 -37.06
CA SER A 156 -10.88 -14.39 -38.40
C SER A 156 -11.87 -15.03 -39.35
N TYR A 157 -12.99 -14.35 -39.52
CA TYR A 157 -13.87 -14.40 -40.69
C TYR A 157 -14.51 -13.01 -40.81
#